data_AF-A0AAW8KFD2-F1
#
_entry.id   AF-A0AAW8KFD2-F1
#
_cell.length_a   1.000
_cell.length_b   1.000
_cell.length_c   1.000
_cell.angle_alpha   90.00
_cell.angle_beta   90.00
_cell.angle_gamma   90.00
#
_symmetry.space_group_name_H-M   'P 1'
#
loop_
_entity.id
_entity.type
_entity.pdbx_description
1 polymer ?
#
loop_
_entity_poly.entity_id
_entity_poly.type
_entity_poly.pdbx_seq_one_letter_code
_entity_poly.pdbx_strand_id
1 'polypeptide(L)' 'MGQVTAVLIGAGLRGGHVYSAYAKEHPDELRIVAVAEPNEKRRKEYAEKFHIPEEFQFSGYEEL' A
#
# COMPACT_ATOMS: atom_id res chain seq x y z
N MET A 1 -4.82 9.78 -19.12
CA MET A 1 -3.61 9.79 -18.26
C MET A 1 -3.25 8.34 -17.98
N GLY A 2 -1.96 7.99 -17.86
CA GLY A 2 -1.54 6.62 -17.59
C GLY A 2 -1.71 6.24 -16.12
N GLN A 3 -1.65 4.94 -15.82
CA GLN A 3 -1.68 4.39 -14.46
C GLN A 3 -0.55 4.98 -13.60
N VAL A 4 -0.88 5.46 -12.41
CA VAL A 4 0.09 5.95 -11.42
C VAL A 4 0.41 4.84 -10.42
N THR A 5 1.68 4.70 -10.07
CA THR A 5 2.13 3.81 -8.98
C THR A 5 2.32 4.60 -7.70
N ALA A 6 1.93 4.03 -6.56
CA ALA A 6 2.06 4.67 -5.26
C ALA A 6 2.59 3.71 -4.18
N VAL A 7 3.20 4.28 -3.14
CA VAL A 7 3.56 3.60 -1.91
C VAL A 7 2.53 3.92 -0.83
N LEU A 8 2.05 2.89 -0.13
CA LEU A 8 1.14 3.04 1.00
C LEU A 8 1.93 3.35 2.28
N ILE A 9 2.09 4.63 2.61
CA ILE A 9 2.69 5.05 3.89
C ILE A 9 1.57 5.25 4.91
N GLY A 10 1.51 4.35 5.90
CA GLY A 10 0.46 4.32 6.92
C GLY A 10 -0.82 3.62 6.43
N ALA A 11 -1.03 2.38 6.86
CA ALA A 11 -2.18 1.55 6.55
C ALA A 11 -3.34 1.72 7.56
N GLY A 12 -3.59 2.97 7.97
CA GLY A 12 -4.71 3.34 8.85
C GLY A 12 -6.01 3.62 8.09
N LEU A 13 -6.93 4.38 8.69
CA LEU A 13 -8.22 4.75 8.08
C LEU A 13 -8.10 5.33 6.67
N ARG A 14 -7.24 6.34 6.47
CA ARG A 14 -7.10 6.98 5.15
C ARG A 14 -6.34 6.12 4.16
N GLY A 15 -5.11 5.74 4.49
CA GLY A 15 -4.28 4.94 3.59
C GLY A 15 -4.87 3.56 3.32
N GLY A 16 -5.16 2.81 4.38
CA GLY A 16 -5.61 1.42 4.28
C GLY A 16 -7.09 1.27 3.90
N HIS A 17 -8.00 2.09 4.43
CA HIS A 17 -9.41 1.91 4.08
C HIS A 17 -9.83 2.74 2.86
N VAL A 18 -9.49 4.04 2.81
CA VAL A 18 -10.00 4.93 1.75
C VAL A 18 -9.17 4.83 0.47
N TYR A 19 -7.87 5.14 0.52
CA TYR A 19 -7.05 5.22 -0.70
C TYR A 19 -6.76 3.83 -1.29
N SER A 20 -6.55 2.84 -0.44
CA SER A 20 -6.42 1.45 -0.88
C SER A 20 -7.73 0.88 -1.44
N ALA A 21 -8.91 1.33 -1.00
CA ALA A 21 -10.16 0.94 -1.67
C ALA A 21 -10.21 1.53 -3.08
N TYR A 22 -9.90 2.81 -3.24
CA TYR A 22 -9.82 3.45 -4.55
C TYR A 22 -8.86 2.72 -5.50
N ALA A 23 -7.66 2.36 -5.04
CA ALA A 23 -6.69 1.59 -5.84
C ALA A 23 -7.21 0.21 -6.27
N LYS A 24 -8.10 -0.41 -5.48
CA LYS A 24 -8.75 -1.68 -5.86
C LYS A 24 -9.89 -1.49 -6.85
N GLU A 25 -10.65 -0.41 -6.72
CA GLU A 25 -11.80 -0.10 -7.57
C GLU A 25 -11.37 0.45 -8.93
N HIS A 26 -10.23 1.16 -8.98
CA HIS A 26 -9.67 1.80 -10.17
C HIS A 26 -8.24 1.34 -10.44
N PRO A 27 -8.01 0.03 -10.70
CA PRO A 27 -6.67 -0.52 -10.87
C PRO A 27 -5.96 0.01 -12.12
N ASP A 28 -6.68 0.53 -13.10
CA ASP A 28 -6.14 1.20 -14.29
C ASP A 28 -5.62 2.62 -14.01
N GLU A 29 -6.06 3.24 -12.91
CA GLU A 29 -5.65 4.59 -12.50
C GLU A 29 -4.55 4.57 -11.43
N LEU A 30 -4.67 3.69 -10.44
CA LEU A 30 -3.78 3.67 -9.27
C LEU A 30 -3.38 2.24 -8.88
N ARG A 31 -2.06 2.00 -8.77
CA ARG A 31 -1.50 0.74 -8.27
C ARG A 31 -0.62 0.97 -7.05
N ILE A 32 -0.93 0.32 -5.94
CA ILE A 32 -0.07 0.28 -4.76
C ILE A 32 1.02 -0.77 -4.99
N VAL A 33 2.28 -0.37 -4.89
CA VAL A 33 3.45 -1.23 -5.20
C VAL A 33 4.33 -1.52 -3.99
N ALA A 34 4.18 -0.77 -2.91
CA ALA A 34 4.94 -0.95 -1.66
C ALA A 34 4.09 -0.46 -0.46
N VAL A 35 4.43 -0.92 0.74
CA VAL A 35 3.78 -0.50 2.00
C VAL A 35 4.80 -0.19 3.07
N ALA A 36 4.65 0.95 3.75
CA ALA A 36 5.40 1.34 4.93
C ALA A 36 4.43 1.53 6.10
N GLU A 37 4.46 0.62 7.08
CA GLU A 37 3.53 0.62 8.21
C GLU A 37 4.18 -0.03 9.45
N PRO A 38 4.25 0.67 10.61
CA PRO A 38 4.91 0.13 11.80
C PRO A 38 4.17 -1.06 12.41
N ASN A 39 2.84 -1.11 12.31
CA ASN A 39 2.09 -2.27 12.79
C ASN A 39 2.22 -3.45 11.82
N GLU A 40 2.98 -4.47 12.23
CA GLU A 40 3.25 -5.66 11.39
C GLU A 40 1.99 -6.35 10.87
N LYS A 41 0.94 -6.48 11.70
CA LYS A 41 -0.31 -7.10 11.29
C LYS A 41 -0.95 -6.34 10.13
N ARG A 42 -1.03 -5.01 10.24
CA ARG A 42 -1.55 -4.15 9.16
C ARG A 42 -0.66 -4.22 7.94
N ARG A 43 0.66 -4.13 8.10
CA ARG A 43 1.62 -4.21 6.99
C ARG A 43 1.42 -5.49 6.18
N LYS A 44 1.34 -6.65 6.84
CA LYS A 44 1.09 -7.95 6.21
C LYS A 44 -0.27 -8.01 5.53
N GLU A 45 -1.34 -7.58 6.20
CA GLU A 45 -2.69 -7.52 5.62
C GLU A 45 -2.73 -6.74 4.30
N TYR A 46 -2.10 -5.55 4.27
CA TYR A 46 -2.09 -4.72 3.07
C TYR A 46 -1.10 -5.20 2.01
N ALA A 47 0.00 -5.82 2.40
CA ALA A 47 0.91 -6.47 1.46
C ALA A 47 0.23 -7.63 0.74
N GLU A 48 -0.47 -8.51 1.46
CA GLU A 48 -1.26 -9.60 0.88
C GLU A 48 -2.37 -9.07 -0.04
N LYS A 49 -3.09 -8.03 0.41
CA LYS A 49 -4.20 -7.40 -0.32
C LYS A 49 -3.81 -6.86 -1.69
N PHE A 50 -2.56 -6.43 -1.86
CA PHE A 50 -2.01 -5.83 -3.09
C PHE A 50 -0.90 -6.67 -3.73
N HIS A 51 -0.65 -7.88 -3.24
CA HIS A 51 0.41 -8.77 -3.72
C HIS A 51 1.81 -8.11 -3.73
N ILE A 52 2.13 -7.39 -2.65
CA ILE A 52 3.40 -6.67 -2.49
C ILE A 52 4.49 -7.66 -2.06
N PRO A 53 5.63 -7.78 -2.80
CA PRO A 53 6.76 -8.63 -2.42
C PRO A 53 7.36 -8.25 -1.06
N GLU A 54 7.99 -9.18 -0.36
CA GLU A 54 8.61 -8.90 0.94
C GLU A 54 9.66 -7.78 0.89
N GLU A 55 10.41 -7.65 -0.23
CA GLU A 55 11.40 -6.57 -0.40
C GLU A 55 10.79 -5.16 -0.48
N PHE A 56 9.46 -5.05 -0.62
CA PHE A 56 8.73 -3.78 -0.70
C PHE A 56 7.78 -3.58 0.51
N GLN A 57 8.05 -4.27 1.62
CA GLN A 57 7.31 -4.16 2.87
C GLN A 57 8.21 -3.59 3.98
N PHE A 58 7.97 -2.34 4.35
CA PHE A 58 8.83 -1.57 5.24
C PHE A 58 8.15 -1.29 6.58
N SER A 59 8.92 -1.28 7.67
CA SER A 59 8.34 -0.97 8.99
C SER A 59 8.15 0.54 9.21
N GLY A 60 9.00 1.36 8.60
CA GLY A 60 8.88 2.82 8.55
C GLY A 60 9.02 3.37 7.13
N TYR A 61 8.73 4.66 6.95
CA TYR A 61 8.95 5.31 5.65
C TYR A 61 10.42 5.63 5.42
N GLU A 62 11.23 5.64 6.49
CA GLU A 62 12.67 5.87 6.47
C GLU A 62 13.45 4.75 5.77
N GLU A 63 12.83 3.59 5.58
CA GLU A 63 13.41 2.41 4.91
C GLU A 63 13.06 2.33 3.42
N LEU A 64 12.21 3.24 2.91
CA LEU A 64 11.84 3.37 1.50
C LEU A 64 12.98 3.97 0.67
#